data_AF-A0A8T8WI28-F1
#
_entry.id   AF-A0A8T8WI28-F1
#
_cell.length_a   1.000
_cell.length_b   1.000
_cell.length_c   1.000
_cell.angle_alpha   90.00
_cell.angle_beta   90.00
_cell.angle_gamma   90.00
#
_symmetry.space_group_name_H-M   'P 1'
#
loop_
_entity.id
_entity.type
_entity.pdbx_description
1 polymer ?
#
loop_
_entity_poly.entity_id
_entity_poly.type
_entity_poly.pdbx_seq_one_letter_code
_entity_poly.pdbx_strand_id
1 'polypeptide(L)'
;MDCPACGCPVTLEVGPERPLSMSLSDAVLAAEEDERIEVTRDCWDCGWHETRQILVESIDTIAGDEATVERAALIDEITDELAGIDQVATLEELLAETRRQRRTEASTADTDSDSTE
;
A
#
# COMPACT_ATOMS: atom_id res chain seq x y z
N MET A 1 30.56 -3.10 -2.29
CA MET A 1 31.38 -4.08 -3.06
C MET A 1 32.48 -3.30 -3.73
N ASP A 2 33.64 -3.90 -3.86
CA ASP A 2 34.83 -3.24 -4.40
C ASP A 2 35.16 -3.79 -5.79
N CYS A 3 35.69 -2.93 -6.66
CA CYS A 3 36.11 -3.28 -8.00
C CYS A 3 37.30 -4.24 -7.93
N PRO A 4 37.26 -5.39 -8.63
CA PRO A 4 38.36 -6.35 -8.60
C PRO A 4 39.64 -5.82 -9.28
N ALA A 5 39.53 -4.79 -10.13
CA ALA A 5 40.67 -4.22 -10.85
C ALA A 5 41.44 -3.14 -10.05
N CYS A 6 40.73 -2.29 -9.30
CA CYS A 6 41.34 -1.15 -8.61
C CYS A 6 40.98 -1.00 -7.13
N GLY A 7 40.06 -1.81 -6.60
CA GLY A 7 39.61 -1.74 -5.20
C GLY A 7 38.66 -0.57 -4.88
N CYS A 8 38.31 0.27 -5.86
CA CYS A 8 37.35 1.35 -5.65
C CYS A 8 35.90 0.83 -5.58
N PRO A 9 34.96 1.59 -4.97
CA PRO A 9 33.54 1.21 -4.94
C PRO A 9 32.96 1.01 -6.34
N VAL A 10 31.99 0.09 -6.46
CA VAL A 10 31.22 -0.12 -7.69
C VAL A 10 29.76 0.25 -7.52
N THR A 11 29.15 0.77 -8.58
CA THR A 11 27.69 0.87 -8.70
C THR A 11 27.12 -0.47 -9.15
N LEU A 12 25.88 -0.74 -8.74
CA LEU A 12 25.14 -1.94 -9.11
C LEU A 12 23.78 -1.53 -9.66
N GLU A 13 23.44 -2.05 -10.82
CA GLU A 13 22.16 -1.83 -11.50
C GLU A 13 21.51 -3.18 -11.80
N VAL A 14 20.17 -3.26 -11.73
CA VAL A 14 19.42 -4.49 -11.93
C VAL A 14 18.53 -4.35 -13.16
N GLY A 15 18.99 -4.89 -14.28
CA GLY A 15 18.28 -5.02 -15.55
C GLY A 15 17.85 -3.70 -16.20
N PRO A 16 17.56 -3.72 -17.51
CA PRO A 16 16.93 -2.57 -18.17
C PRO A 16 15.42 -2.49 -17.92
N GLU A 17 14.78 -3.63 -17.61
CA GLU A 17 13.32 -3.74 -17.49
C GLU A 17 12.79 -3.43 -16.08
N ARG A 18 13.67 -3.10 -15.13
CA ARG A 18 13.31 -2.84 -13.73
C ARG A 18 13.63 -1.39 -13.36
N PRO A 19 12.94 -0.83 -12.35
CA PRO A 19 13.23 0.52 -11.88
C PRO A 19 14.69 0.65 -11.43
N LEU A 20 15.34 1.77 -11.75
CA LEU A 20 16.73 2.05 -11.32
C LEU A 20 16.92 2.02 -9.80
N SER A 21 15.85 2.24 -9.04
CA SER A 21 15.85 2.19 -7.58
C SER A 21 15.63 0.79 -7.01
N MET A 22 15.32 -0.21 -7.85
CA MET A 22 15.02 -1.55 -7.39
C MET A 22 16.29 -2.20 -6.86
N SER A 23 16.23 -2.71 -5.63
CA SER A 23 17.36 -3.47 -5.08
C SER A 23 17.44 -4.84 -5.73
N LEU A 24 18.63 -5.45 -5.70
CA LEU A 24 18.81 -6.83 -6.16
C LEU A 24 17.91 -7.82 -5.39
N SER A 25 17.78 -7.63 -4.08
CA SER A 25 16.94 -8.49 -3.25
C SER A 25 15.47 -8.41 -3.65
N ASP A 26 14.96 -7.19 -3.85
CA ASP A 26 13.57 -7.00 -4.29
C ASP A 26 13.37 -7.58 -5.69
N ALA A 27 14.37 -7.44 -6.56
CA ALA A 27 14.30 -8.01 -7.90
C ALA A 27 14.20 -9.54 -7.89
N VAL A 28 14.98 -10.21 -7.03
CA VAL A 28 14.93 -11.66 -6.84
C VAL A 28 13.60 -12.11 -6.22
N LEU A 29 13.09 -11.38 -5.22
CA LEU A 29 11.81 -11.71 -4.57
C LEU A 29 10.59 -11.52 -5.48
N ALA A 30 10.67 -10.55 -6.40
CA ALA A 30 9.61 -10.27 -7.36
C ALA A 30 9.75 -11.08 -8.66
N ALA A 31 10.77 -11.93 -8.79
CA ALA A 31 11.01 -12.67 -10.01
C ALA A 31 10.07 -13.88 -10.15
N GLU A 32 9.78 -14.23 -11.39
CA GLU A 32 9.03 -15.44 -11.74
C GLU A 32 9.96 -16.64 -11.96
N GLU A 33 9.40 -17.84 -11.96
CA GLU A 33 10.13 -19.05 -12.35
C GLU A 33 10.60 -18.93 -13.80
N ASP A 34 11.82 -19.43 -14.08
CA ASP A 34 12.56 -19.25 -15.33
C ASP A 34 12.95 -17.81 -15.71
N GLU A 35 12.66 -16.81 -14.85
CA GLU A 35 13.03 -15.43 -15.13
C GLU A 35 14.55 -15.23 -15.06
N ARG A 36 15.07 -14.39 -15.97
CA ARG A 36 16.46 -13.96 -16.00
C ARG A 36 16.59 -12.52 -15.54
N ILE A 37 17.28 -12.34 -14.42
CA ILE A 37 17.61 -11.03 -13.88
C ILE A 37 19.02 -10.67 -14.32
N GLU A 38 19.15 -9.61 -15.10
CA GLU A 38 20.45 -9.05 -15.44
C GLU A 38 20.94 -8.11 -14.33
N VAL A 39 22.21 -8.23 -13.95
CA VAL A 39 22.85 -7.39 -12.95
C VAL A 39 24.13 -6.84 -13.52
N THR A 40 24.22 -5.52 -13.57
CA THR A 40 25.36 -4.80 -14.11
C THR A 40 26.12 -4.15 -12.97
N ARG A 41 27.45 -4.21 -13.03
CA ARG A 41 28.35 -3.55 -12.08
C ARG A 41 29.36 -2.70 -12.82
N ASP A 42 29.48 -1.46 -12.38
CA ASP A 42 30.36 -0.46 -12.98
C ASP A 42 31.30 0.15 -11.94
N CYS A 43 32.58 0.21 -12.28
CA CYS A 43 33.56 1.00 -11.57
C CYS A 43 33.84 2.28 -12.35
N TRP A 44 33.39 3.41 -11.80
CA TRP A 44 33.60 4.71 -12.43
C TRP A 44 35.05 5.20 -12.38
N ASP A 45 35.87 4.66 -11.48
CA ASP A 45 37.28 5.07 -11.35
C ASP A 45 38.19 4.47 -12.43
N CYS A 46 38.02 3.19 -12.76
CA CYS A 46 38.89 2.50 -13.72
C CYS A 46 38.17 2.02 -14.98
N GLY A 47 36.86 2.27 -15.11
CA GLY A 47 36.05 1.87 -16.25
C GLY A 47 35.79 0.36 -16.34
N TRP A 48 36.00 -0.38 -15.26
CA TRP A 48 35.66 -1.80 -15.22
C TRP A 48 34.14 -1.96 -15.23
N HIS A 49 33.66 -2.87 -16.07
CA HIS A 49 32.25 -3.16 -16.28
C HIS A 49 32.03 -4.67 -16.31
N GLU A 50 30.99 -5.15 -15.65
CA GLU A 50 30.60 -6.56 -15.67
C GLU A 50 29.09 -6.69 -15.64
N THR A 51 28.56 -7.46 -16.59
CA THR A 51 27.17 -7.91 -16.62
C THR A 51 27.11 -9.38 -16.21
N ARG A 52 26.20 -9.71 -15.30
CA ARG A 52 25.87 -11.09 -14.91
C ARG A 52 24.38 -11.33 -15.09
N GLN A 53 24.01 -12.59 -15.26
CA GLN A 53 22.62 -13.00 -15.29
C GLN A 53 22.37 -14.02 -14.18
N ILE A 54 21.26 -13.82 -13.48
CA ILE A 54 20.72 -14.75 -12.48
C ILE A 54 19.49 -15.38 -13.11
N LEU A 55 19.48 -16.70 -13.22
CA LEU A 55 18.31 -17.47 -13.66
C LEU A 55 17.61 -18.02 -12.41
N VAL A 56 16.31 -17.74 -12.29
CA VAL A 56 15.47 -18.35 -11.27
C VAL A 56 15.01 -19.71 -11.76
N GLU A 57 15.68 -20.78 -11.31
CA GLU A 57 15.38 -22.14 -11.78
C GLU A 57 14.09 -22.70 -11.18
N SER A 58 13.78 -22.36 -9.92
CA SER A 58 12.57 -22.80 -9.23
C SER A 58 12.26 -21.86 -8.06
N ILE A 59 10.97 -21.67 -7.77
CA ILE A 59 10.51 -20.93 -6.58
C ILE A 59 9.64 -21.85 -5.74
N ASP A 60 10.22 -22.37 -4.66
CA ASP A 60 9.46 -23.11 -3.66
C ASP A 60 8.73 -22.14 -2.74
N THR A 61 7.44 -21.96 -2.98
CA THR A 61 6.57 -21.24 -2.03
C THR A 61 6.20 -22.20 -0.89
N ILE A 62 7.02 -22.22 0.16
CA ILE A 62 6.55 -22.73 1.45
C ILE A 62 5.45 -21.80 1.92
N ALA A 63 4.22 -22.32 2.04
CA ALA A 63 3.02 -21.56 2.35
C ALA A 63 3.33 -20.42 3.33
N GLY A 64 3.05 -19.18 2.90
CA GLY A 64 3.08 -18.04 3.82
C GLY A 64 2.23 -18.40 5.03
N ASP A 65 2.65 -18.02 6.23
CA ASP A 65 1.99 -18.40 7.49
C ASP A 65 0.47 -18.26 7.34
N GLU A 66 -0.21 -19.40 7.25
CA GLU A 66 -1.65 -19.46 6.98
C GLU A 66 -2.41 -18.64 8.02
N ALA A 67 -1.92 -18.65 9.26
CA ALA A 67 -2.45 -17.83 10.35
C ALA A 67 -2.26 -16.33 10.11
N THR A 68 -1.19 -15.90 9.44
CA THR A 68 -0.98 -14.51 9.07
C THR A 68 -1.93 -14.07 7.95
N VAL A 69 -2.17 -14.92 6.95
CA VAL A 69 -3.14 -14.64 5.87
C VAL A 69 -4.57 -14.60 6.43
N GLU A 70 -4.94 -15.58 7.26
CA GLU A 70 -6.24 -15.62 7.93
C GLU A 70 -6.45 -14.41 8.83
N ARG A 71 -5.42 -14.03 9.59
CA ARG A 71 -5.46 -12.83 10.43
C ARG A 71 -5.64 -11.55 9.62
N ALA A 72 -5.01 -11.42 8.46
CA ALA A 72 -5.20 -10.26 7.59
C ALA A 72 -6.65 -10.18 7.09
N ALA A 73 -7.21 -11.29 6.63
CA ALA A 73 -8.61 -11.36 6.20
C ALA A 73 -9.59 -10.98 7.33
N LEU A 74 -9.35 -11.45 8.55
CA LEU A 74 -10.16 -11.08 9.72
C LEU A 74 -10.04 -9.60 10.08
N ILE A 75 -8.86 -8.99 9.92
CA ILE A 75 -8.67 -7.55 10.16
C ILE A 75 -9.45 -6.73 9.13
N ASP A 76 -9.46 -7.14 7.86
CA ASP A 76 -10.22 -6.47 6.82
C ASP A 76 -11.73 -6.54 7.10
N GLU A 77 -12.24 -7.73 7.48
CA GLU A 77 -13.65 -7.92 7.88
C GLU A 77 -14.04 -7.01 9.06
N ILE A 78 -13.21 -6.96 10.11
CA ILE A 78 -13.44 -6.08 11.27
C ILE A 78 -13.45 -4.61 10.84
N THR A 79 -12.57 -4.22 9.93
CA THR A 79 -12.47 -2.83 9.44
C THR A 79 -13.73 -2.43 8.67
N ASP A 80 -14.25 -3.31 7.83
CA ASP A 80 -15.50 -3.10 7.09
C ASP A 80 -16.71 -3.00 8.05
N GLU A 81 -16.78 -3.87 9.07
CA GLU A 81 -17.83 -3.80 10.09
C GLU A 81 -17.80 -2.49 10.88
N LEU A 82 -16.61 -2.04 11.29
CA LEU A 82 -16.44 -0.76 11.99
C LEU A 82 -16.91 0.42 11.14
N ALA A 83 -16.60 0.42 9.84
CA ALA A 83 -17.10 1.44 8.91
C ALA A 83 -18.63 1.43 8.79
N GLY A 84 -19.26 0.24 8.87
CA GLY A 84 -20.72 0.11 8.92
C GLY A 84 -21.32 0.72 10.18
N ILE A 85 -20.71 0.51 11.35
CA ILE A 85 -21.16 1.08 12.63
C ILE A 85 -21.08 2.62 12.60
N ASP A 86 -19.97 3.17 12.11
CA ASP A 86 -19.77 4.62 12.02
C ASP A 86 -20.82 5.29 11.12
N GLN A 87 -21.21 4.62 10.03
CA GLN A 87 -22.28 5.10 9.15
C GLN A 87 -23.63 5.13 9.88
N VAL A 88 -23.96 4.11 10.66
CA VAL A 88 -25.21 4.07 11.45
C VAL A 88 -25.23 5.19 12.49
N ALA A 89 -24.14 5.38 13.25
CA ALA A 89 -24.03 6.45 14.23
C ALA A 89 -24.22 7.83 13.57
N THR A 90 -23.61 8.04 12.41
CA THR A 90 -23.76 9.27 11.61
C THR A 90 -25.22 9.50 11.18
N LEU A 91 -25.91 8.45 10.72
CA LEU A 91 -27.32 8.54 10.33
C LEU A 91 -28.23 8.87 11.52
N GLU A 92 -27.96 8.29 12.69
CA GLU A 92 -28.71 8.59 13.91
C GLU A 92 -28.54 10.06 14.33
N GLU A 93 -27.33 10.60 14.25
CA GLU A 93 -27.04 12.01 14.53
C GLU A 93 -27.78 12.95 13.56
N LEU A 94 -27.72 12.67 12.26
CA LEU A 94 -28.45 13.44 11.23
C LEU A 94 -29.96 13.42 11.45
N LEU A 95 -30.51 12.28 11.85
CA LEU A 95 -31.93 12.13 12.15
C LEU A 95 -32.33 12.89 13.41
N ALA A 96 -31.50 12.87 14.46
CA ALA A 96 -31.71 13.66 15.67
C ALA A 96 -31.71 15.17 15.36
N GLU A 97 -30.78 15.63 14.53
CA GLU A 97 -30.67 17.02 14.13
C GLU A 97 -31.86 17.46 13.26
N THR A 98 -32.26 16.64 12.28
CA THR A 98 -33.48 16.89 11.48
C THR A 98 -34.73 17.03 12.36
N ARG A 99 -34.87 16.17 13.39
CA ARG A 99 -35.97 16.25 14.36
C ARG A 99 -35.90 17.49 15.24
N ARG A 100 -34.70 18.02 15.52
CA ARG A 100 -34.52 19.27 16.26
C ARG A 100 -34.93 20.45 15.38
N GLN A 101 -34.46 20.51 14.14
CA GLN A 101 -34.80 21.58 13.19
C GLN A 101 -36.32 21.71 12.98
N ARG A 102 -37.03 20.60 12.72
CA ARG A 102 -38.50 20.61 12.58
C ARG A 102 -39.22 21.14 13.82
N ARG A 103 -38.73 20.83 15.02
CA ARG A 103 -39.33 21.35 16.27
C ARG A 103 -39.13 22.86 16.40
N THR A 104 -37.95 23.35 16.06
CA THR A 104 -37.66 24.79 16.05
C THR A 104 -38.55 25.52 15.04
N GLU A 105 -38.65 25.01 13.80
CA GLU A 105 -39.49 25.59 12.74
C GLU A 105 -40.98 25.63 13.13
N ALA A 106 -41.50 24.55 13.72
CA ALA A 106 -42.88 24.51 14.21
C ALA A 106 -43.11 25.52 15.35
N SER A 107 -42.18 25.60 16.31
CA SER A 107 -42.28 26.55 17.43
C SER A 107 -42.24 28.01 16.98
N THR A 108 -41.49 28.33 15.92
CA THR A 108 -41.47 29.69 15.34
C THR A 108 -42.78 30.01 14.62
N ALA A 109 -43.41 29.03 13.95
CA ALA A 109 -44.68 29.25 13.26
C ALA A 109 -45.87 29.46 14.21
N ASP A 110 -45.87 28.80 15.38
CA ASP A 110 -46.90 29.00 16.41
C ASP A 110 -46.78 30.37 17.09
N THR A 111 -45.58 30.94 17.20
CA THR A 111 -45.35 32.26 17.82
C THR A 111 -45.78 33.41 16.90
N ASP A 112 -45.61 33.28 15.59
CA ASP A 112 -46.04 34.29 14.61
C ASP A 112 -47.57 34.33 14.41
N SER A 113 -48.30 33.28 14.80
CA SER A 113 -49.76 33.20 14.67
C SER A 113 -50.53 33.89 15.82
N ASP A 114 -49.86 34.18 16.95
CA ASP A 114 -50.46 34.80 18.16
C ASP A 114 -50.29 36.34 18.20
N SER A 115 -49.75 36.95 17.14
CA SER A 115 -49.48 38.40 17.07
C SER A 115 -50.44 39.18 16.16
N THR A 116 -51.57 38.59 15.78
CA THR A 116 -52.62 39.26 14.99
C THR A 116 -53.99 39.15 15.68
N GLU A 117 -54.22 40.00 16.67
CA GLU A 117 -55.57 40.46 17.06
C GLU A 117 -55.53 41.95 17.39
#